data_AF-A0A1Z9U0D6-F1
#
_entry.id   AF-A0A1Z9U0D6-F1
#
_cell.length_a   1.000
_cell.length_b   1.000
_cell.length_c   1.000
_cell.angle_alpha   90.00
_cell.angle_beta   90.00
_cell.angle_gamma   90.00
#
_symmetry.space_group_name_H-M   'P 1'
#
loop_
_entity.id
_entity.type
_entity.pdbx_description
1 polymer ?
#
loop_
_entity_poly.entity_id
_entity_poly.type
_entity_poly.pdbx_seq_one_letter_code
_entity_poly.pdbx_strand_id
1 'polypeptide(L)'
;MENRFLSKIISRDIEGLNLISACCHNAKVKIKNIKYLKNNHILLILLKRPKNEKNAKNQYIESICKFEFIDGVKSKNINQKDKELLINLVTIDIYKKEKNFEISLIFSDNAYITLTTEVIEATLEDKIND
;
A
#
# COMPACT_ATOMS: atom_id res chain seq x y z
N MET A 1 1.26 21.53 23.67
CA MET A 1 1.31 21.04 22.26
C MET A 1 1.23 19.53 22.32
N GLU A 2 0.13 18.93 21.87
CA GLU A 2 0.09 17.47 21.70
C GLU A 2 1.09 17.11 20.60
N ASN A 3 2.09 16.29 20.93
CA ASN A 3 2.91 15.65 19.92
C ASN A 3 1.99 14.79 19.06
N ARG A 4 1.56 15.30 17.91
CA ARG A 4 0.87 14.52 16.88
C ARG A 4 1.91 13.61 16.24
N PHE A 5 2.31 12.57 16.96
CA PHE A 5 3.17 11.53 16.41
C PHE A 5 2.48 10.96 15.17
N LEU A 6 3.15 11.08 14.03
CA LEU A 6 2.78 10.38 12.80
C LEU A 6 2.63 8.90 13.13
N SER A 7 1.45 8.34 12.83
CA SER A 7 1.29 6.90 12.94
C SER A 7 2.07 6.27 11.79
N LYS A 8 3.15 5.60 12.15
CA LYS A 8 4.04 4.89 11.23
C LYS A 8 4.04 3.41 11.61
N ILE A 9 3.72 2.56 10.65
CA ILE A 9 3.78 1.11 10.78
C ILE A 9 4.91 0.63 9.87
N ILE A 10 5.84 -0.15 10.42
CA ILE A 10 6.91 -0.81 9.66
C ILE A 10 6.70 -2.30 9.84
N SER A 11 6.69 -3.04 8.74
CA SER A 11 6.51 -4.49 8.72
C SER A 11 7.69 -5.16 8.02
N ARG A 12 8.16 -6.24 8.64
CA ARG A 12 9.21 -7.13 8.10
C ARG A 12 8.80 -8.60 8.06
N ASP A 13 7.51 -8.85 8.27
CA ASP A 13 6.90 -10.17 8.41
C ASP A 13 5.45 -10.16 7.90
N ILE A 14 4.86 -11.35 7.82
CA ILE A 14 3.49 -11.54 7.33
C ILE A 14 2.48 -10.85 8.26
N GLU A 15 2.70 -10.89 9.57
CA GLU A 15 1.79 -10.32 10.57
C GLU A 15 1.70 -8.79 10.46
N GLY A 16 2.84 -8.12 10.35
CA GLY A 16 2.89 -6.67 10.14
C GLY A 16 2.32 -6.28 8.78
N LEU A 17 2.47 -7.11 7.75
CA LEU A 17 1.92 -6.82 6.43
C LEU A 17 0.39 -6.95 6.46
N ASN A 18 -0.14 -7.93 7.18
CA ASN A 18 -1.58 -8.07 7.45
C ASN A 18 -2.12 -6.87 8.22
N LEU A 19 -1.36 -6.31 9.17
CA LEU A 19 -1.74 -5.07 9.85
C LEU A 19 -1.81 -3.88 8.87
N ILE A 20 -0.81 -3.72 8.00
CA ILE A 20 -0.83 -2.68 6.95
C ILE A 20 -2.03 -2.90 6.01
N SER A 21 -2.32 -4.14 5.63
CA SER A 21 -3.49 -4.53 4.83
C SER A 21 -4.79 -4.06 5.47
N ALA A 22 -5.00 -4.37 6.75
CA ALA A 22 -6.18 -3.97 7.50
C ALA A 22 -6.31 -2.44 7.60
N CYS A 23 -5.21 -1.73 7.86
CA CYS A 23 -5.18 -0.27 7.91
C CYS A 23 -5.51 0.39 6.55
N CYS A 24 -5.16 -0.26 5.43
CA CYS A 24 -5.39 0.24 4.09
C CYS A 24 -6.71 -0.27 3.46
N HIS A 25 -7.52 -1.04 4.18
CA HIS A 25 -8.80 -1.53 3.66
C HIS A 25 -9.72 -0.37 3.24
N ASN A 26 -10.35 -0.49 2.07
CA ASN A 26 -11.14 0.55 1.41
C ASN A 26 -10.38 1.86 1.11
N ALA A 27 -9.04 1.82 1.04
CA ALA A 27 -8.26 2.97 0.64
C ALA A 27 -8.47 3.32 -0.84
N LYS A 28 -8.64 4.60 -1.14
CA LYS A 28 -8.76 5.13 -2.49
C LYS A 28 -7.39 5.48 -3.05
N VAL A 29 -7.06 4.99 -4.23
CA VAL A 29 -5.76 5.18 -4.88
C VAL A 29 -5.98 5.70 -6.29
N LYS A 30 -5.30 6.79 -6.67
CA LYS A 30 -5.24 7.23 -8.07
C LYS A 30 -4.08 6.53 -8.78
N ILE A 31 -4.24 6.18 -10.05
CA ILE A 31 -3.15 5.54 -10.82
C ILE A 31 -1.89 6.40 -10.87
N LYS A 32 -2.02 7.73 -10.97
CA LYS A 32 -0.85 8.63 -10.93
C LYS A 32 -0.06 8.59 -9.62
N ASN A 33 -0.68 8.15 -8.53
CA ASN A 33 -0.12 8.08 -7.18
C ASN A 33 0.63 6.77 -6.91
N ILE A 34 0.65 5.85 -7.88
CA ILE A 34 1.42 4.61 -7.81
C ILE A 34 2.71 4.83 -8.60
N LYS A 35 3.86 4.73 -7.93
CA LYS A 35 5.18 4.97 -8.52
C LYS A 35 6.12 3.82 -8.19
N TYR A 36 6.58 3.13 -9.23
CA TYR A 36 7.65 2.15 -9.10
C TYR A 36 8.98 2.78 -9.51
N LEU A 37 9.88 2.92 -8.54
CA LEU A 37 11.24 3.40 -8.72
C LEU A 37 12.15 2.19 -8.92
N LYS A 38 12.18 1.66 -10.15
CA LYS A 38 12.86 0.41 -10.50
C LYS A 38 14.32 0.37 -10.03
N ASN A 39 15.09 1.43 -10.29
CA ASN A 39 16.50 1.50 -9.91
C ASN A 39 16.74 1.51 -8.39
N ASN A 40 15.72 1.88 -7.62
CA ASN A 40 15.76 1.92 -6.17
C ASN A 40 15.11 0.69 -5.54
N HIS A 41 14.48 -0.18 -6.34
CA HIS A 41 13.68 -1.32 -5.86
C HIS A 41 12.57 -0.89 -4.89
N ILE A 42 11.92 0.25 -5.15
CA ILE A 42 10.87 0.81 -4.28
C ILE A 42 9.56 0.98 -5.05
N LEU A 43 8.45 0.51 -4.47
CA LEU A 43 7.10 0.92 -4.86
C LEU A 43 6.53 1.89 -3.82
N LEU A 44 6.01 3.02 -4.29
CA LEU A 44 5.29 4.02 -3.49
C LEU A 44 3.84 4.12 -3.94
N ILE A 45 2.94 4.17 -2.96
CA ILE A 45 1.50 4.34 -3.19
C ILE A 45 1.00 5.43 -2.25
N LEU A 46 0.62 6.57 -2.81
CA LEU A 46 -0.14 7.58 -2.07
C LEU A 46 -1.62 7.23 -2.12
N LEU A 47 -2.19 6.92 -0.95
CA LEU A 47 -3.55 6.44 -0.78
C LEU A 47 -4.32 7.26 0.25
N LYS A 48 -5.63 7.36 0.08
CA LYS A 48 -6.55 7.97 1.05
C LYS A 48 -7.34 6.86 1.74
N ARG A 49 -7.06 6.60 3.01
CA ARG A 49 -7.63 5.48 3.77
C ARG A 49 -8.51 5.95 4.94
N PRO A 50 -9.47 5.13 5.39
CA PRO A 50 -10.19 5.36 6.64
C PRO A 50 -9.25 5.30 7.86
N LYS A 51 -9.47 6.15 8.86
CA LYS A 51 -8.72 6.17 10.13
C LYS A 51 -9.43 5.34 11.20
N ASN A 52 -9.42 4.03 11.02
CA ASN A 52 -10.21 3.11 11.86
C ASN A 52 -9.59 2.84 13.24
N GLU A 53 -8.33 3.21 13.48
CA GLU A 53 -7.57 2.79 14.66
C GLU A 53 -7.90 3.55 15.96
N LYS A 54 -8.51 4.74 15.87
CA LYS A 54 -8.71 5.65 17.02
C LYS A 54 -10.17 5.98 17.33
N ASN A 55 -11.13 5.09 17.00
CA ASN A 55 -12.57 5.35 17.13
C ASN A 55 -13.08 6.59 16.38
N ALA A 56 -12.29 7.13 15.46
CA ALA A 56 -12.61 8.31 14.66
C ALA A 56 -13.42 7.90 13.42
N LYS A 57 -14.66 7.45 13.64
CA LYS A 57 -15.57 7.07 12.56
C LYS A 57 -15.70 8.23 11.56
N ASN A 58 -15.64 7.92 10.27
CA ASN A 58 -15.72 8.85 9.13
C ASN A 58 -14.53 9.80 8.90
N GLN A 59 -13.38 9.61 9.57
CA GLN A 59 -12.16 10.34 9.22
C GLN A 59 -11.36 9.57 8.16
N TYR A 60 -10.88 10.31 7.15
CA TYR A 60 -9.94 9.81 6.16
C TYR A 60 -8.59 10.50 6.33
N ILE A 61 -7.52 9.77 6.05
CA ILE A 61 -6.16 10.29 6.08
C ILE A 61 -5.44 9.94 4.78
N GLU A 62 -4.59 10.83 4.31
CA GLU A 62 -3.63 10.51 3.26
C GLU A 62 -2.45 9.80 3.90
N SER A 63 -2.03 8.67 3.32
CA SER A 63 -0.88 7.92 3.78
C SER A 63 -0.06 7.45 2.59
N ILE A 64 1.23 7.25 2.82
CA ILE A 64 2.15 6.64 1.87
C ILE A 64 2.36 5.20 2.32
N CYS A 65 1.98 4.26 1.46
CA CYS A 65 2.37 2.86 1.58
C CYS A 65 3.60 2.63 0.69
N LYS A 66 4.72 2.28 1.31
CA LYS A 66 6.01 2.03 0.67
C LYS A 66 6.36 0.56 0.80
N PHE A 67 6.85 -0.04 -0.28
CA PHE A 67 7.45 -1.37 -0.29
C PHE A 67 8.89 -1.25 -0.81
N GLU A 68 9.82 -1.85 -0.09
CA GLU A 68 11.26 -1.85 -0.42
C GLU A 68 11.71 -3.23 -0.89
N PHE A 69 12.89 -3.29 -1.53
CA PHE A 69 13.47 -4.51 -2.10
C PHE A 69 12.59 -5.19 -3.17
N ILE A 70 11.81 -4.41 -3.91
CA ILE A 70 10.92 -4.93 -4.95
C ILE A 70 11.67 -5.20 -6.26
N ASP A 71 11.79 -6.48 -6.59
CA ASP A 71 12.44 -6.99 -7.81
C ASP A 71 11.58 -6.82 -9.06
N GLY A 72 10.26 -6.86 -8.89
CA GLY A 72 9.33 -6.79 -10.01
C GLY A 72 7.95 -6.32 -9.62
N VAL A 73 7.32 -5.59 -10.55
CA VAL A 73 5.94 -5.11 -10.42
C VAL A 73 5.18 -5.50 -11.67
N LYS A 74 4.04 -6.18 -11.50
CA LYS A 74 3.09 -6.49 -12.57
C LYS A 74 1.73 -5.95 -12.18
N SER A 75 0.95 -5.53 -13.17
CA SER A 75 -0.44 -5.12 -12.94
C SER A 75 -1.35 -5.82 -13.94
N LYS A 76 -2.59 -6.08 -13.53
CA LYS A 76 -3.65 -6.57 -14.41
C LYS A 76 -4.93 -5.81 -14.15
N ASN A 77 -5.72 -5.62 -15.20
CA ASN A 77 -7.01 -4.91 -15.18
C ASN A 77 -6.91 -3.48 -14.66
N ILE A 78 -5.76 -2.82 -14.84
CA ILE A 78 -5.54 -1.43 -14.48
C ILE A 78 -5.21 -0.64 -15.75
N ASN A 79 -6.08 0.32 -16.11
CA ASN A 79 -5.82 1.22 -17.22
C ASN A 79 -4.77 2.26 -16.83
N GLN A 80 -3.49 1.95 -17.06
CA GLN A 80 -2.37 2.83 -16.70
C GLN A 80 -2.32 4.16 -17.48
N LYS A 81 -3.07 4.27 -18.59
CA LYS A 81 -3.16 5.51 -19.39
C LYS A 81 -4.05 6.54 -18.70
N ASP A 82 -5.07 6.09 -17.99
CA ASP A 82 -5.93 6.97 -17.20
C ASP A 82 -5.28 7.25 -15.84
N LYS A 83 -4.67 8.43 -15.74
CA LYS A 83 -3.93 8.87 -14.54
C LYS A 83 -4.84 9.29 -13.39
N GLU A 84 -6.08 9.67 -13.68
CA GLU A 84 -7.07 10.10 -12.68
C GLU A 84 -7.99 8.97 -12.23
N LEU A 85 -7.98 7.82 -12.92
CA LEU A 85 -8.67 6.60 -12.50
C LEU A 85 -8.40 6.33 -11.03
N LEU A 86 -9.50 6.18 -10.28
CA LEU A 86 -9.51 5.91 -8.86
C LEU A 86 -9.92 4.45 -8.65
N ILE A 87 -9.07 3.69 -7.96
CA ILE A 87 -9.29 2.30 -7.60
C ILE A 87 -9.33 2.16 -6.07
N ASN A 88 -10.13 1.22 -5.58
CA ASN A 88 -10.28 0.99 -4.14
C ASN A 88 -9.51 -0.26 -3.73
N LEU A 89 -8.59 -0.14 -2.77
CA LEU A 89 -7.83 -1.27 -2.24
C LEU A 89 -8.73 -2.11 -1.33
N VAL A 90 -8.80 -3.40 -1.61
CA VAL A 90 -9.62 -4.37 -0.87
C VAL A 90 -8.77 -5.10 0.15
N THR A 91 -7.63 -5.64 -0.27
CA THR A 91 -6.68 -6.34 0.60
C THR A 91 -5.27 -6.29 0.01
N ILE A 92 -4.28 -6.51 0.87
CA ILE A 92 -2.91 -6.85 0.52
C ILE A 92 -2.68 -8.26 1.03
N ASP A 93 -2.42 -9.19 0.10
CA ASP A 93 -2.16 -10.59 0.41
C ASP A 93 -0.70 -10.93 0.11
N ILE A 94 -0.18 -11.96 0.79
CA ILE A 94 1.18 -12.44 0.59
C ILE A 94 1.21 -13.95 0.43
N TYR A 95 2.00 -14.41 -0.54
CA TYR A 95 2.24 -15.82 -0.80
C TYR A 95 3.74 -16.09 -0.87
N LYS A 96 4.20 -17.13 -0.17
CA LYS A 96 5.59 -17.59 -0.24
C LYS A 96 5.74 -18.53 -1.44
N LYS A 97 6.63 -18.18 -2.36
CA LYS A 97 6.98 -18.97 -3.53
C LYS A 97 8.45 -19.37 -3.46
N GLU A 98 8.71 -20.59 -2.99
CA GLU A 98 10.05 -21.11 -2.76
C GLU A 98 10.88 -20.20 -1.83
N LYS A 99 11.84 -19.45 -2.40
CA LYS A 99 12.72 -18.52 -1.70
C LYS A 99 12.22 -17.07 -1.70
N ASN A 100 11.22 -16.76 -2.52
CA ASN A 100 10.71 -15.40 -2.71
C ASN A 100 9.30 -15.24 -2.15
N PHE A 101 8.88 -14.00 -2.00
CA PHE A 101 7.51 -13.61 -1.69
C PHE A 101 6.85 -12.96 -2.89
N GLU A 102 5.58 -13.24 -3.05
CA GLU A 102 4.68 -12.54 -3.93
C GLU A 102 3.67 -11.76 -3.09
N ILE A 103 3.70 -10.43 -3.17
CA ILE A 103 2.75 -9.54 -2.47
C ILE A 103 1.74 -9.06 -3.50
N SER A 104 0.46 -9.30 -3.28
CA SER A 104 -0.62 -8.89 -4.19
C SER A 104 -1.47 -7.81 -3.53
N LEU A 105 -1.45 -6.62 -4.11
CA LEU A 105 -2.40 -5.55 -3.80
C LEU A 105 -3.63 -5.76 -4.66
N ILE A 106 -4.75 -6.12 -4.04
CA ILE A 106 -6.01 -6.45 -4.69
C ILE A 106 -6.95 -5.26 -4.56
N PHE A 107 -7.48 -4.80 -5.70
CA PHE A 107 -8.39 -3.67 -5.79
C PHE A 107 -9.79 -4.13 -6.23
N SER A 108 -10.76 -3.21 -6.19
CA SER A 108 -12.08 -3.41 -6.80
C SER A 108 -11.97 -3.79 -8.28
N ASP A 109 -13.04 -4.36 -8.83
CA ASP A 109 -13.16 -4.68 -10.26
C ASP A 109 -12.09 -5.68 -10.77
N ASN A 110 -11.63 -6.57 -9.89
CA ASN A 110 -10.59 -7.57 -10.17
C ASN A 110 -9.28 -6.96 -10.68
N ALA A 111 -8.99 -5.71 -10.32
CA ALA A 111 -7.71 -5.07 -10.55
C ALA A 111 -6.71 -5.51 -9.50
N TYR A 112 -5.45 -5.75 -9.90
CA TYR A 112 -4.41 -6.11 -8.96
C TYR A 112 -3.02 -5.69 -9.42
N ILE A 113 -2.16 -5.44 -8.43
CA ILE A 113 -0.73 -5.22 -8.60
C ILE A 113 0.00 -6.30 -7.81
N THR A 114 0.87 -7.02 -8.48
CA THR A 114 1.68 -8.10 -7.90
C THR A 114 3.12 -7.66 -7.83
N LEU A 115 3.71 -7.77 -6.64
CA LEU A 115 5.10 -7.47 -6.34
C LEU A 115 5.86 -8.77 -6.11
N THR A 116 7.08 -8.83 -6.60
CA THR A 116 8.03 -9.91 -6.28
C THR A 116 9.17 -9.34 -5.47
N THR A 117 9.52 -10.02 -4.39
CA THR A 117 10.60 -9.62 -3.47
C THR A 117 11.20 -10.83 -2.78
N GLU A 118 12.46 -10.78 -2.39
CA GLU A 118 13.09 -11.78 -1.52
C GLU A 118 12.73 -11.59 -0.04
N VAL A 119 12.46 -10.34 0.38
CA VAL A 119 12.19 -9.97 1.77
C VAL A 119 10.94 -9.11 1.91
N ILE A 120 10.25 -9.23 3.04
CA ILE A 120 9.13 -8.34 3.37
C ILE A 120 9.73 -7.09 3.99
N GLU A 121 9.56 -5.93 3.35
CA GLU A 121 9.81 -4.63 3.98
C GLU A 121 8.77 -3.62 3.47
N ALA A 122 7.78 -3.35 4.32
CA ALA A 122 6.69 -2.44 4.01
C ALA A 122 6.56 -1.37 5.09
N THR A 123 6.19 -0.16 4.70
CA THR A 123 5.96 0.97 5.60
C THR A 123 4.65 1.65 5.24
N LEU A 124 3.78 1.89 6.23
CA LEU A 124 2.63 2.78 6.10
C LEU A 124 2.88 4.01 6.97
N GLU A 125 2.86 5.19 6.36
CA GLU A 125 3.12 6.45 7.04
C GLU A 125 2.05 7.49 6.68
N ASP A 126 1.42 8.08 7.69
CA ASP A 126 0.43 9.13 7.49
C ASP A 126 1.09 10.45 7.02
N LYS A 127 0.44 11.19 6.12
CA LYS A 127 0.81 12.57 5.81
C LYS A 127 0.22 13.51 6.86
N ILE A 128 1.04 14.42 7.38
CA ILE A 128 0.52 15.66 8.00
C ILE A 128 0.22 16.62 6.84
N ASN A 129 -1.01 17.13 6.82
CA ASN A 129 -1.28 18.36 6.10
C ASN A 129 -0.79 19.50 7.00
N ASP A 130 0.26 20.19 6.58
CA ASP A 130 0.65 21.50 7.13
C ASP A 130 -0.41 22.56 6.78
#